data_AF-A0A445IBX4-F1
#
_entry.id   AF-A0A445IBX4-F1
#
_cell.length_a   1.000
_cell.length_b   1.000
_cell.length_c   1.000
_cell.angle_alpha   90.00
_cell.angle_beta   90.00
_cell.angle_gamma   90.00
#
_symmetry.space_group_name_H-M   'P 1'
#
loop_
_entity.id
_entity.type
_entity.pdbx_description
1 polymer ?
#
loop_
_entity_poly.entity_id
_entity_poly.type
_entity_poly.pdbx_seq_one_letter_code
_entity_poly.pdbx_strand_id
1 'polypeptide(L)'
;MDRKGKILNQLHVALDDLCFVSHSPTTTSNKTCFMGELDNHMLISLMLHGNKNFAEEKQILRNVNIQERDGASFKSLEMLKETVRCNDYLNNWQKLLREIEQFEIQCQRASGSGNAYVKGKISNSESLRKTIKDEIKHLCDDSSENKRKMIAPGIEVMHSEKELEAIDRLINSLETKLTERRQKKGQAYQSISKLKEFHDGEVIHYYQYSSLINKVHQLAKEKDVAALDEFSRSEVRKFMLEWNSNKAFREDYEKKVVQSLERRQLSSDGRRRQDKNST
;
A
#
# COMPACT_ATOMS: atom_id res chain seq x y z
N MET A 1 11.67 16.04 -31.49
CA MET A 1 11.63 16.38 -30.06
C MET A 1 12.74 15.63 -29.34
N ASP A 2 13.64 16.37 -28.70
CA ASP A 2 14.84 15.85 -28.03
C ASP A 2 14.50 14.95 -26.84
N ARG A 3 15.34 13.94 -26.56
CA ARG A 3 15.22 13.01 -25.42
C ARG A 3 15.15 13.77 -24.09
N LYS A 4 15.91 14.87 -23.97
CA LYS A 4 15.85 15.80 -22.83
C LYS A 4 14.46 16.40 -22.65
N GLY A 5 13.80 16.82 -23.74
CA GLY A 5 12.46 17.41 -23.68
C GLY A 5 11.38 16.45 -23.19
N LYS A 6 11.47 15.16 -23.54
CA LYS A 6 10.55 14.14 -23.02
C LYS A 6 10.74 13.89 -21.52
N ILE A 7 11.99 13.88 -21.04
CA ILE A 7 12.30 13.67 -19.62
C ILE A 7 11.85 14.88 -18.79
N LEU A 8 12.07 16.09 -19.29
CA LEU A 8 11.66 17.32 -18.62
C LEU A 8 10.14 17.39 -18.43
N ASN A 9 9.37 17.03 -19.47
CA ASN A 9 7.91 16.98 -19.40
C ASN A 9 7.40 15.90 -18.44
N GLN A 10 8.04 14.72 -18.40
CA GLN A 10 7.67 13.66 -17.45
C GLN A 10 7.94 14.07 -15.99
N LEU A 11 9.03 14.80 -15.75
CA LEU A 11 9.35 15.35 -14.42
C LEU A 11 8.37 16.46 -14.02
N HIS A 12 7.95 17.30 -14.96
CA HIS A 12 6.94 18.34 -14.70
C HIS A 12 5.60 17.71 -14.29
N VAL A 13 5.13 16.71 -15.04
CA VAL A 13 3.89 15.98 -14.72
C VAL A 13 3.99 15.29 -13.36
N ALA A 14 5.13 14.68 -13.04
CA ALA A 14 5.34 14.05 -11.73
C ALA A 14 5.39 15.05 -10.56
N LEU A 15 5.90 16.27 -10.79
CA LEU A 15 5.90 17.35 -9.81
C LEU A 15 4.49 17.89 -9.57
N ASP A 16 3.70 18.07 -10.64
CA ASP A 16 2.30 18.52 -10.54
C ASP A 16 1.43 17.49 -9.79
N ASP A 17 1.61 16.19 -10.06
CA ASP A 17 0.93 15.11 -9.35
C ASP A 17 1.29 15.07 -7.84
N LEU A 18 2.55 15.37 -7.49
CA LEU A 18 3.00 15.45 -6.10
C LEU A 18 2.47 16.71 -5.39
N CYS A 19 2.34 17.83 -6.11
CA CYS A 19 1.77 19.07 -5.58
C CYS A 19 0.26 18.93 -5.34
N PHE A 20 -0.47 18.25 -6.22
CA PHE A 20 -1.91 18.00 -6.04
C PHE A 20 -2.23 17.06 -4.88
N VAL A 21 -1.37 16.07 -4.60
CA VAL A 21 -1.60 15.12 -3.49
C VAL A 21 -1.27 15.71 -2.12
N SER A 22 -0.49 16.80 -2.06
CA SER A 22 -0.10 17.46 -0.81
C SER A 22 -1.04 18.59 -0.37
N HIS A 23 -1.98 19.01 -1.22
CA HIS A 23 -2.95 20.06 -0.91
C HIS A 23 -4.37 19.51 -0.78
N SER A 24 -4.64 18.78 0.30
CA SER A 24 -6.01 18.77 0.86
C SER A 24 -6.21 20.09 1.61
N PRO A 25 -7.28 20.86 1.36
CA PRO A 25 -7.45 22.17 1.98
C PRO A 25 -7.94 22.01 3.41
N THR A 26 -7.01 21.84 4.34
CA THR A 26 -7.23 22.23 5.73
C THR A 26 -5.97 22.82 6.34
N THR A 27 -6.19 23.96 6.99
CA THR A 27 -5.31 24.64 7.95
C THR A 27 -4.06 25.33 7.43
N THR A 28 -4.27 26.61 7.15
CA THR A 28 -3.37 27.76 7.26
C THR A 28 -2.21 27.52 8.24
N SER A 29 -0.99 27.51 7.72
CA SER A 29 0.23 27.67 8.51
C SER A 29 1.28 28.36 7.64
N ASN A 30 1.29 29.69 7.75
CA ASN A 30 2.43 30.51 7.34
C ASN A 30 3.69 30.00 8.07
N LYS A 31 4.71 29.56 7.33
CA LYS A 31 6.12 29.64 7.75
C LYS A 31 7.05 29.41 6.57
N THR A 32 7.52 30.54 6.06
CA THR A 32 8.88 30.83 5.59
C THR A 32 9.83 29.65 5.44
N CYS A 33 10.30 29.49 4.19
CA CYS A 33 11.59 28.98 3.77
C CYS A 33 12.65 28.99 4.88
N PHE A 34 13.19 27.83 5.26
CA PHE A 34 14.36 27.73 6.11
C PHE A 34 15.49 27.00 5.39
N MET A 35 16.47 27.79 4.97
CA MET A 35 17.89 27.44 5.00
C MET A 35 18.26 27.09 6.44
N GLY A 36 18.57 25.83 6.71
CA GLY A 36 19.08 25.36 7.99
C GLY A 36 19.57 23.93 7.83
N GLU A 37 20.78 23.63 8.31
CA GLU A 37 21.33 22.28 8.33
C GLU A 37 20.34 21.33 9.00
N LEU A 38 19.85 20.36 8.23
CA LEU A 38 18.92 19.37 8.70
C LEU A 38 19.70 18.34 9.53
N ASP A 39 19.44 18.29 10.83
CA ASP A 39 20.01 17.29 11.74
C ASP A 39 19.67 15.87 11.24
N ASN A 40 20.71 15.05 11.04
CA ASN A 40 20.56 13.67 10.58
C ASN A 40 19.69 12.83 11.51
N HIS A 41 19.70 13.12 12.83
CA HIS A 41 18.81 12.43 13.77
C HIS A 41 17.34 12.80 13.56
N MET A 42 17.05 14.05 13.23
CA MET A 42 15.72 14.52 12.88
C MET A 42 15.23 13.91 11.56
N LEU A 43 16.11 13.74 10.58
CA LEU A 43 15.80 13.04 9.33
C LEU A 43 15.51 11.55 9.57
N ILE A 44 16.34 10.85 10.35
CA ILE A 44 16.14 9.42 10.68
C ILE A 44 14.83 9.22 11.45
N SER A 45 14.50 10.12 12.38
CA SER A 45 13.26 10.05 13.14
C SER A 45 12.01 10.27 12.26
N LEU A 46 12.07 11.24 11.34
CA LEU A 46 11.03 11.47 10.32
C LEU A 46 10.94 10.33 9.28
N MET A 47 12.05 9.63 9.02
CA MET A 47 12.10 8.46 8.14
C MET A 47 11.48 7.21 8.76
N LEU A 48 11.61 7.03 10.08
CA LEU A 48 11.06 5.88 10.81
C LEU A 48 9.56 6.02 11.09
N HIS A 49 9.12 7.20 11.50
CA HIS A 49 7.72 7.49 11.83
C HIS A 49 7.23 8.59 10.90
N GLY A 50 6.84 8.23 9.67
CA GLY A 50 6.43 9.21 8.67
C GLY A 50 5.26 10.06 9.17
N ASN A 51 5.52 11.29 9.59
CA ASN A 51 4.60 12.35 10.08
C ASN A 51 3.44 11.95 11.01
N LYS A 52 3.35 10.69 11.46
CA LYS A 52 2.31 10.20 12.35
C LYS A 52 2.83 10.22 13.77
N ASN A 53 2.02 10.81 14.64
CA ASN A 53 2.31 10.94 16.06
C ASN A 53 2.52 9.55 16.65
N PHE A 54 3.69 9.31 17.24
CA PHE A 54 4.04 8.07 17.95
C PHE A 54 2.97 7.61 18.96
N ALA A 55 2.17 8.55 19.48
CA ALA A 55 1.01 8.25 20.32
C ALA A 55 -0.10 7.46 19.59
N GLU A 56 -0.39 7.78 18.33
CA GLU A 56 -1.38 7.05 17.51
C GLU A 56 -0.90 5.64 17.19
N GLU A 57 0.39 5.47 16.87
CA GLU A 57 0.99 4.16 16.60
C GLU A 57 0.89 3.23 17.84
N LYS A 58 1.21 3.76 19.02
CA LYS A 58 1.03 3.03 20.29
C LYS A 58 -0.42 2.70 20.61
N GLN A 59 -1.37 3.55 20.22
CA GLN A 59 -2.79 3.31 20.44
C GLN A 59 -3.30 2.17 19.54
N ILE A 60 -2.88 2.13 18.28
CA ILE A 60 -3.20 1.03 17.35
C ILE A 60 -2.69 -0.30 17.89
N LEU A 61 -1.44 -0.35 18.35
CA LEU A 61 -0.85 -1.59 18.92
C LEU A 61 -1.60 -2.07 20.17
N ARG A 62 -2.07 -1.17 21.03
CA ARG A 62 -2.91 -1.56 22.19
C ARG A 62 -4.25 -2.13 21.75
N ASN A 63 -4.88 -1.54 20.73
CA ASN A 63 -6.18 -2.00 20.24
C ASN A 63 -6.09 -3.40 19.60
N VAL A 64 -5.02 -3.67 18.84
CA VAL A 64 -4.76 -5.00 18.25
C VAL A 64 -4.57 -6.06 19.34
N ASN A 65 -3.78 -5.77 20.38
CA ASN A 65 -3.55 -6.70 21.50
C ASN A 65 -4.80 -6.93 22.38
N ILE A 66 -5.76 -6.00 22.39
CA ILE A 66 -7.06 -6.20 23.04
C ILE A 66 -7.94 -7.14 22.20
N GLN A 67 -7.96 -6.97 20.88
CA GLN A 67 -8.73 -7.85 19.97
C GLN A 67 -8.20 -9.29 19.95
N GLU A 68 -6.88 -9.52 20.07
CA GLU A 68 -6.31 -10.87 20.17
C GLU A 68 -6.69 -11.59 21.48
N ARG A 69 -7.03 -10.87 22.55
CA ARG A 69 -7.46 -11.47 23.83
C ARG A 69 -8.95 -11.84 23.85
N ASP A 70 -9.77 -11.21 23.02
CA ASP A 70 -11.21 -11.46 22.91
C ASP A 70 -11.53 -12.57 21.89
N GLY A 71 -10.75 -13.65 21.93
CA GLY A 71 -10.91 -14.84 21.09
C GLY A 71 -12.24 -15.57 21.36
N ALA A 72 -13.33 -15.06 20.79
CA ALA A 72 -14.68 -15.62 20.79
C ALA A 72 -14.80 -16.96 20.02
N SER A 73 -13.68 -17.54 19.58
CA SER A 73 -13.59 -18.73 18.72
C SER A 73 -14.06 -20.03 19.41
N PHE A 74 -14.16 -20.09 20.75
CA PHE A 74 -14.50 -21.35 21.43
C PHE A 74 -16.01 -21.65 21.54
N LYS A 75 -16.89 -20.64 21.42
CA LYS A 75 -18.34 -20.84 21.63
C LYS A 75 -19.06 -21.46 20.43
N SER A 76 -18.63 -21.18 19.20
CA SER A 76 -19.32 -21.62 17.99
C SER A 76 -19.21 -23.13 17.73
N LEU A 77 -18.08 -23.75 18.07
CA LEU A 77 -17.88 -25.20 17.88
C LEU A 77 -18.69 -26.04 18.89
N GLU A 78 -18.79 -25.55 20.13
CA GLU A 78 -19.59 -26.18 21.18
C GLU A 78 -21.09 -26.06 20.87
N MET A 79 -21.52 -24.88 20.38
CA MET A 79 -22.89 -24.67 19.88
C MET A 79 -23.22 -25.58 18.69
N LEU A 80 -22.30 -25.78 17.74
CA LEU A 80 -22.50 -26.67 16.60
C LEU A 80 -22.61 -28.14 17.03
N LYS A 81 -21.75 -28.59 17.96
CA LYS A 81 -21.80 -29.94 18.52
C LYS A 81 -23.11 -30.20 19.26
N GLU A 82 -23.60 -29.23 20.02
CA GLU A 82 -24.89 -29.33 20.70
C GLU A 82 -26.06 -29.37 19.69
N THR A 83 -25.93 -28.65 18.56
CA THR A 83 -26.94 -28.63 17.48
C THR A 83 -27.07 -29.98 16.77
N VAL A 84 -25.95 -30.62 16.42
CA VAL A 84 -25.94 -31.96 15.80
C VAL A 84 -26.58 -32.97 16.74
N ARG A 85 -26.20 -32.93 18.03
CA ARG A 85 -26.76 -33.78 19.08
C ARG A 85 -28.29 -33.62 19.20
N CYS A 86 -28.80 -32.40 19.20
CA CYS A 86 -30.25 -32.15 19.30
C CYS A 86 -31.04 -32.64 18.08
N ASN A 87 -30.49 -32.56 16.87
CA ASN A 87 -31.16 -33.08 15.67
C ASN A 87 -31.30 -34.61 15.68
N ASP A 88 -30.27 -35.32 16.17
CA ASP A 88 -30.32 -36.77 16.29
C ASP A 88 -31.39 -37.22 17.29
N TYR A 89 -31.50 -36.53 18.43
CA TYR A 89 -32.58 -36.79 19.40
C TYR A 89 -33.96 -36.55 18.78
N LEU A 90 -34.18 -35.44 18.06
CA LEU A 90 -35.48 -35.13 17.45
C LEU A 90 -35.91 -36.17 16.40
N ASN A 91 -34.97 -36.60 15.54
CA ASN A 91 -35.24 -37.62 14.53
C ASN A 91 -35.59 -38.98 15.16
N ASN A 92 -34.89 -39.35 16.24
CA ASN A 92 -35.17 -40.57 16.99
C ASN A 92 -36.54 -40.50 17.69
N TRP A 93 -36.91 -39.35 18.26
CA TRP A 93 -38.21 -39.16 18.90
C TRP A 93 -39.39 -39.19 17.91
N GLN A 94 -39.25 -38.58 16.73
CA GLN A 94 -40.27 -38.66 15.68
C GLN A 94 -40.43 -40.08 15.13
N LYS A 95 -39.35 -40.86 15.08
CA LYS A 95 -39.40 -42.27 14.72
C LYS A 95 -40.16 -43.08 15.78
N LEU A 96 -39.85 -42.88 17.06
CA LEU A 96 -40.54 -43.54 18.17
C LEU A 96 -42.04 -43.20 18.21
N LEU A 97 -42.42 -41.96 17.90
CA LEU A 97 -43.82 -41.54 17.81
C LEU A 97 -44.60 -42.34 16.76
N ARG A 98 -44.01 -42.50 15.55
CA ARG A 98 -44.60 -43.30 14.47
C ARG A 98 -44.72 -44.77 14.86
N GLU A 99 -43.74 -45.31 15.56
CA GLU A 99 -43.76 -46.69 16.04
C GLU A 99 -44.88 -46.90 17.06
N ILE A 100 -45.05 -45.99 18.04
CA ILE A 100 -46.14 -46.04 19.01
C ILE A 100 -47.51 -45.96 18.32
N GLU A 101 -47.68 -45.07 17.35
CA GLU A 101 -48.92 -44.93 16.58
C GLU A 101 -49.25 -46.21 15.79
N GLN A 102 -48.23 -46.88 15.24
CA GLN A 102 -48.39 -48.17 14.55
C GLN A 102 -48.76 -49.30 15.52
N PHE A 103 -48.11 -49.39 16.68
CA PHE A 103 -48.46 -50.36 17.72
C PHE A 103 -49.89 -50.17 18.22
N GLU A 104 -50.33 -48.92 18.35
CA GLU A 104 -51.69 -48.59 18.76
C GLU A 104 -52.73 -49.06 17.73
N ILE A 105 -52.49 -48.80 16.44
CA ILE A 105 -53.33 -49.31 15.34
C ILE A 105 -53.41 -50.85 15.38
N GLN A 106 -52.33 -51.54 15.72
CA GLN A 106 -52.32 -53.00 15.85
C GLN A 106 -53.12 -53.48 17.07
N CYS A 107 -52.97 -52.84 18.24
CA CYS A 107 -53.72 -53.17 19.44
C CYS A 107 -55.24 -52.93 19.28
N GLN A 108 -55.63 -51.88 18.57
CA GLN A 108 -57.03 -51.55 18.30
C GLN A 108 -57.68 -52.56 17.34
N ARG A 109 -56.91 -53.08 16.36
CA ARG A 109 -57.35 -54.20 15.51
C ARG A 109 -57.47 -55.52 16.27
N ALA A 110 -56.63 -55.74 17.29
CA ALA A 110 -56.69 -56.94 18.14
C ALA A 110 -57.81 -56.91 19.20
N SER A 111 -58.29 -55.72 19.59
CA SER A 111 -59.27 -55.53 20.69
C SER A 111 -60.74 -55.66 20.28
N GLY A 112 -61.04 -56.18 19.09
CA GLY A 112 -62.40 -56.42 18.57
C GLY A 112 -63.18 -57.56 19.27
N SER A 113 -62.82 -57.92 20.51
CA SER A 113 -63.54 -58.89 21.35
C SER A 113 -64.06 -58.19 22.61
N GLY A 114 -65.38 -58.07 22.72
CA GLY A 114 -66.06 -57.18 23.63
C GLY A 114 -65.94 -57.53 25.12
N ASN A 115 -65.47 -56.57 25.92
CA ASN A 115 -65.73 -56.55 27.36
C ASN A 115 -65.86 -55.10 27.88
N ALA A 116 -66.96 -54.79 28.56
CA ALA A 116 -67.36 -53.42 28.94
C ALA A 116 -66.43 -52.74 29.98
N TYR A 117 -65.68 -53.52 30.76
CA TYR A 117 -64.66 -53.01 31.70
C TYR A 117 -63.49 -52.31 30.98
N VAL A 118 -63.17 -52.74 29.76
CA VAL A 118 -62.10 -52.15 28.94
C VAL A 118 -62.51 -50.75 28.43
N LYS A 119 -63.80 -50.52 28.20
CA LYS A 119 -64.34 -49.28 27.61
C LYS A 119 -64.19 -48.05 28.53
N GLY A 120 -64.25 -48.22 29.86
CA GLY A 120 -64.03 -47.13 30.82
C GLY A 120 -62.56 -46.69 30.96
N LYS A 121 -61.60 -47.62 30.86
CA LYS A 121 -60.17 -47.29 30.80
C LYS A 121 -59.77 -46.63 29.48
N ILE A 122 -60.46 -46.98 28.38
CA ILE A 122 -60.25 -46.37 27.07
C ILE A 122 -60.59 -44.87 27.08
N SER A 123 -61.70 -44.43 27.69
CA SER A 123 -62.03 -42.99 27.72
C SER A 123 -61.06 -42.13 28.53
N ASN A 124 -60.55 -42.59 29.67
CA ASN A 124 -59.47 -41.87 30.40
C ASN A 124 -58.13 -41.89 29.63
N SER A 125 -57.87 -42.94 28.84
CA SER A 125 -56.69 -42.99 27.96
C SER A 125 -56.80 -42.01 26.79
N GLU A 126 -58.01 -41.69 26.35
CA GLU A 126 -58.26 -40.81 25.20
C GLU A 126 -58.06 -39.34 25.54
N SER A 127 -58.46 -38.91 26.75
CA SER A 127 -58.13 -37.58 27.28
C SER A 127 -56.64 -37.42 27.53
N LEU A 128 -55.97 -38.44 28.11
CA LEU A 128 -54.53 -38.41 28.33
C LEU A 128 -53.75 -38.38 27.00
N ARG A 129 -54.23 -39.13 26.00
CA ARG A 129 -53.65 -39.17 24.65
C ARG A 129 -53.74 -37.82 23.95
N LYS A 130 -54.85 -37.11 24.09
CA LYS A 130 -55.00 -35.77 23.53
C LYS A 130 -54.04 -34.79 24.19
N THR A 131 -53.92 -34.83 25.52
CA THR A 131 -52.96 -34.01 26.27
C THR A 131 -51.51 -34.29 25.84
N ILE A 132 -51.12 -35.56 25.74
CA ILE A 132 -49.78 -35.96 25.28
C ILE A 132 -49.53 -35.47 23.84
N LYS A 133 -50.51 -35.59 22.95
CA LYS A 133 -50.39 -35.12 21.56
C LYS A 133 -50.24 -33.60 21.47
N ASP A 134 -50.99 -32.87 22.28
CA ASP A 134 -50.91 -31.41 22.33
C ASP A 134 -49.58 -30.93 22.92
N GLU A 135 -49.06 -31.62 23.93
CA GLU A 135 -47.75 -31.35 24.54
C GLU A 135 -46.58 -31.66 23.58
N ILE A 136 -46.69 -32.75 22.82
CA ILE A 136 -45.72 -33.09 21.75
C ILE A 136 -45.74 -32.05 20.63
N LYS A 137 -46.92 -31.56 20.26
CA LYS A 137 -47.05 -30.50 19.25
C LYS A 137 -46.38 -29.21 19.74
N HIS A 138 -46.62 -28.81 20.98
CA HIS A 138 -45.98 -27.65 21.59
C HIS A 138 -44.45 -27.77 21.60
N LEU A 139 -43.91 -28.92 21.99
CA LEU A 139 -42.47 -29.19 21.98
C LEU A 139 -41.87 -29.16 20.56
N CYS A 140 -42.60 -29.64 19.55
CA CYS A 140 -42.17 -29.54 18.15
C CYS A 140 -42.16 -28.09 17.64
N ASP A 141 -43.20 -27.33 17.97
CA ASP A 141 -43.32 -25.93 17.55
C ASP A 141 -42.21 -25.08 18.19
N ASP A 142 -41.97 -25.24 19.50
CA ASP A 142 -40.86 -24.60 20.24
C ASP A 142 -39.48 -24.98 19.66
N SER A 143 -39.30 -26.26 19.29
CA SER A 143 -38.06 -26.72 18.65
C SER A 143 -37.83 -26.04 17.29
N SER A 144 -38.89 -25.84 16.50
CA SER A 144 -38.80 -25.19 15.19
C SER A 144 -38.43 -23.70 15.30
N GLU A 145 -38.95 -23.01 16.32
CA GLU A 145 -38.62 -21.61 16.58
C GLU A 145 -37.19 -21.47 17.11
N ASN A 146 -36.75 -22.38 17.99
CA ASN A 146 -35.37 -22.45 18.45
C ASN A 146 -34.39 -22.74 17.31
N LYS A 147 -34.72 -23.62 16.35
CA LYS A 147 -33.90 -23.85 15.15
C LYS A 147 -33.72 -22.56 14.33
N ARG A 148 -34.79 -21.78 14.13
CA ARG A 148 -34.69 -20.50 13.41
C ARG A 148 -33.83 -19.48 14.17
N LYS A 149 -34.01 -19.38 15.49
CA LYS A 149 -33.19 -18.52 16.36
C LYS A 149 -31.72 -18.91 16.37
N MET A 150 -31.37 -20.19 16.15
CA MET A 150 -29.99 -20.66 16.07
C MET A 150 -29.34 -20.52 14.69
N ILE A 151 -30.10 -20.66 13.59
CA ILE A 151 -29.55 -20.53 12.22
C ILE A 151 -29.24 -19.07 11.88
N ALA A 152 -30.04 -18.12 12.36
CA ALA A 152 -29.85 -16.70 12.06
C ALA A 152 -28.46 -16.16 12.45
N PRO A 153 -27.94 -16.39 13.67
CA PRO A 153 -26.56 -16.03 14.03
C PRO A 153 -25.49 -16.67 13.14
N GLY A 154 -25.70 -17.91 12.68
CA GLY A 154 -24.75 -18.59 11.79
C GLY A 154 -24.63 -17.91 10.42
N ILE A 155 -25.73 -17.37 9.89
CA ILE A 155 -25.73 -16.62 8.62
C ILE A 155 -24.99 -15.28 8.81
N GLU A 156 -25.22 -14.59 9.93
CA GLU A 156 -24.52 -13.34 10.26
C GLU A 156 -23.01 -13.54 10.42
N VAL A 157 -22.58 -14.65 11.04
CA VAL A 157 -21.17 -15.02 11.15
C VAL A 157 -20.55 -15.26 9.77
N MET A 158 -21.20 -16.04 8.90
CA MET A 158 -20.68 -16.26 7.53
C MET A 158 -20.60 -14.97 6.71
N HIS A 159 -21.56 -14.06 6.88
CA HIS A 159 -21.51 -12.76 6.23
C HIS A 159 -20.30 -11.95 6.73
N SER A 160 -20.12 -11.88 8.05
CA SER A 160 -19.00 -11.20 8.68
C SER A 160 -17.64 -11.78 8.26
N GLU A 161 -17.54 -13.10 8.09
CA GLU A 161 -16.32 -13.76 7.58
C GLU A 161 -15.99 -13.34 6.14
N LYS A 162 -17.00 -13.22 5.28
CA LYS A 162 -16.80 -12.75 3.89
C LYS A 162 -16.40 -11.27 3.83
N GLU A 163 -16.97 -10.45 4.71
CA GLU A 163 -16.56 -9.05 4.84
C GLU A 163 -15.11 -8.93 5.33
N LEU A 164 -14.71 -9.76 6.29
CA LEU A 164 -13.34 -9.81 6.79
C LEU A 164 -12.36 -10.22 5.69
N GLU A 165 -12.69 -11.25 4.90
CA GLU A 165 -11.87 -11.65 3.75
C GLU A 165 -11.78 -10.55 2.69
N ALA A 166 -12.85 -9.79 2.45
CA ALA A 166 -12.83 -8.66 1.53
C ALA A 166 -11.93 -7.52 2.04
N ILE A 167 -11.96 -7.23 3.35
CA ILE A 167 -11.10 -6.24 4.00
C ILE A 167 -9.62 -6.67 3.90
N ASP A 168 -9.31 -7.93 4.19
CA ASP A 168 -7.94 -8.46 4.10
C ASP A 168 -7.39 -8.34 2.67
N ARG A 169 -8.21 -8.61 1.64
CA ARG A 169 -7.81 -8.38 0.24
C ARG A 169 -7.51 -6.90 -0.04
N LEU A 170 -8.30 -5.98 0.51
CA LEU A 170 -8.06 -4.54 0.38
C LEU A 170 -6.78 -4.11 1.09
N ILE A 171 -6.52 -4.61 2.30
CA ILE A 171 -5.28 -4.34 3.06
C ILE A 171 -4.08 -4.78 2.23
N ASN A 172 -4.07 -6.02 1.74
CA ASN A 172 -2.98 -6.53 0.89
C ASN A 172 -2.80 -5.71 -0.39
N SER A 173 -3.90 -5.28 -1.03
CA SER A 173 -3.84 -4.39 -2.20
C SER A 173 -3.27 -3.01 -1.87
N LEU A 174 -3.56 -2.47 -0.68
CA LEU A 174 -3.03 -1.18 -0.24
C LEU A 174 -1.56 -1.28 0.14
N GLU A 175 -1.14 -2.35 0.81
CA GLU A 175 0.26 -2.59 1.16
C GLU A 175 1.13 -2.70 -0.10
N THR A 176 0.70 -3.47 -1.10
CA THR A 176 1.40 -3.57 -2.39
C THR A 176 1.50 -2.22 -3.11
N LYS A 177 0.42 -1.44 -3.17
CA LYS A 177 0.46 -0.07 -3.73
C LYS A 177 1.42 0.85 -2.96
N LEU A 178 1.47 0.70 -1.64
CA LEU A 178 2.32 1.50 -0.76
C LEU A 178 3.80 1.16 -0.99
N THR A 179 4.16 -0.12 -1.11
CA THR A 179 5.54 -0.54 -1.39
C THR A 179 6.00 -0.06 -2.77
N GLU A 180 5.15 -0.18 -3.81
CA GLU A 180 5.43 0.37 -5.14
C GLU A 180 5.66 1.88 -5.11
N ARG A 181 4.81 2.63 -4.39
CA ARG A 181 4.96 4.09 -4.25
C ARG A 181 6.26 4.44 -3.52
N ARG A 182 6.63 3.70 -2.47
CA ARG A 182 7.92 3.88 -1.77
C ARG A 182 9.10 3.63 -2.70
N GLN A 183 9.05 2.58 -3.51
CA GLN A 183 10.10 2.27 -4.48
C GLN A 183 10.24 3.39 -5.52
N LYS A 184 9.13 3.86 -6.10
CA LYS A 184 9.12 4.99 -7.04
C LYS A 184 9.67 6.27 -6.42
N LYS A 185 9.29 6.55 -5.16
CA LYS A 185 9.84 7.68 -4.39
C LYS A 185 11.36 7.56 -4.22
N GLY A 186 11.86 6.37 -3.85
CA GLY A 186 13.31 6.11 -3.75
C GLY A 186 14.05 6.32 -5.07
N GLN A 187 13.50 5.82 -6.18
CA GLN A 187 14.07 6.02 -7.52
C GLN A 187 14.09 7.51 -7.92
N ALA A 188 13.00 8.24 -7.68
CA ALA A 188 12.93 9.67 -7.97
C ALA A 188 14.01 10.46 -7.20
N TYR A 189 14.22 10.16 -5.91
CA TYR A 189 15.29 10.80 -5.14
C TYR A 189 16.68 10.48 -5.69
N GLN A 190 16.95 9.22 -6.05
CA GLN A 190 18.24 8.87 -6.66
C GLN A 190 18.47 9.63 -7.98
N SER A 191 17.43 9.78 -8.80
CA SER A 191 17.51 10.58 -10.03
C SER A 191 17.77 12.05 -9.74
N ILE A 192 17.10 12.64 -8.74
CA ILE A 192 17.31 14.04 -8.33
C ILE A 192 18.73 14.24 -7.80
N SER A 193 19.25 13.34 -6.97
CA SER A 193 20.62 13.45 -6.45
C SER A 193 21.66 13.41 -7.58
N LYS A 194 21.52 12.50 -8.55
CA LYS A 194 22.41 12.46 -9.73
C LYS A 194 22.33 13.77 -10.52
N LEU A 195 21.14 14.32 -10.73
CA LEU A 195 20.97 15.60 -11.42
C LEU A 195 21.63 16.76 -10.67
N LYS A 196 21.56 16.77 -9.33
CA LYS A 196 22.27 17.76 -8.52
C LYS A 196 23.79 17.63 -8.67
N GLU A 197 24.33 16.41 -8.61
CA GLU A 197 25.77 16.18 -8.83
C GLU A 197 26.22 16.67 -10.21
N PHE A 198 25.45 16.38 -11.27
CA PHE A 198 25.71 16.91 -12.61
C PHE A 198 25.65 18.44 -12.65
N HIS A 199 24.63 19.04 -12.04
CA HIS A 199 24.43 20.47 -12.02
C HIS A 199 25.55 21.17 -11.24
N ASP A 200 25.89 20.70 -10.05
CA ASP A 200 26.97 21.26 -9.23
C ASP A 200 28.31 21.16 -9.98
N GLY A 201 28.56 20.05 -10.68
CA GLY A 201 29.72 19.90 -11.56
C GLY A 201 29.76 20.92 -12.70
N GLU A 202 28.68 21.06 -13.48
CA GLU A 202 28.61 21.99 -14.62
C GLU A 202 28.64 23.46 -14.18
N VAL A 203 27.99 23.78 -13.06
CA VAL A 203 27.87 25.14 -12.51
C VAL A 203 29.20 25.67 -12.00
N ILE A 204 30.04 24.82 -11.38
CA ILE A 204 31.39 25.22 -10.95
C ILE A 204 32.20 25.75 -12.14
N HIS A 205 32.16 25.05 -13.28
CA HIS A 205 32.93 25.43 -14.47
C HIS A 205 32.41 26.74 -15.08
N TYR A 206 31.08 26.93 -15.09
CA TYR A 206 30.46 28.17 -15.56
C TYR A 206 30.84 29.39 -14.70
N TYR A 207 30.80 29.25 -13.38
CA TYR A 207 31.18 30.34 -12.47
C TYR A 207 32.68 30.65 -12.53
N GLN A 208 33.53 29.63 -12.67
CA GLN A 208 34.96 29.82 -12.92
C GLN A 208 35.22 30.62 -14.19
N TYR A 209 34.57 30.25 -15.31
CA TYR A 209 34.67 30.98 -16.57
C TYR A 209 34.17 32.43 -16.43
N SER A 210 33.01 32.62 -15.79
CA SER A 210 32.42 33.95 -15.59
C SER A 210 33.33 34.85 -14.74
N SER A 211 33.93 34.31 -13.69
CA SER A 211 34.92 35.02 -12.86
C SER A 211 36.13 35.46 -13.67
N LEU A 212 36.65 34.58 -14.53
CA LEU A 212 37.81 34.85 -15.38
C LEU A 212 37.52 35.95 -16.41
N ILE A 213 36.36 35.88 -17.09
CA ILE A 213 35.92 36.90 -18.05
C ILE A 213 35.68 38.25 -17.37
N ASN A 214 35.06 38.26 -16.19
CA ASN A 214 34.85 39.50 -15.44
C ASN A 214 36.17 40.18 -15.06
N LYS A 215 37.17 39.39 -14.64
CA LYS A 215 38.52 39.91 -14.36
C LYS A 215 39.19 40.48 -15.62
N VAL A 216 39.08 39.80 -16.76
CA VAL A 216 39.58 40.31 -18.04
C VAL A 216 38.89 41.64 -18.42
N HIS A 217 37.57 41.72 -18.30
CA HIS A 217 36.83 42.94 -18.56
C HIS A 217 37.22 44.09 -17.63
N GLN A 218 37.47 43.79 -16.36
CA GLN A 218 37.94 44.79 -15.39
C GLN A 218 39.31 45.35 -15.79
N LEU A 219 40.30 44.48 -16.05
CA LEU A 219 41.64 44.90 -16.48
C LEU A 219 41.60 45.68 -17.80
N ALA A 220 40.75 45.26 -18.74
CA ALA A 220 40.55 45.98 -20.00
C ALA A 220 39.95 47.38 -19.78
N LYS A 221 39.00 47.54 -18.84
CA LYS A 221 38.40 48.83 -18.48
C LYS A 221 39.43 49.76 -17.81
N GLU A 222 40.29 49.20 -16.97
CA GLU A 222 41.40 49.90 -16.32
C GLU A 222 42.55 50.20 -17.30
N LYS A 223 42.52 49.62 -18.50
CA LYS A 223 43.57 49.69 -19.53
C LYS A 223 44.94 49.20 -19.03
N ASP A 224 44.96 48.31 -18.04
CA ASP A 224 46.17 47.70 -17.53
C ASP A 224 46.60 46.54 -18.44
N VAL A 225 47.32 46.89 -19.50
CA VAL A 225 47.80 45.92 -20.51
C VAL A 225 48.83 44.97 -19.92
N ALA A 226 49.65 45.43 -18.96
CA ALA A 226 50.70 44.61 -18.36
C ALA A 226 50.08 43.52 -17.46
N ALA A 227 49.14 43.88 -16.59
CA ALA A 227 48.44 42.92 -15.75
C ALA A 227 47.58 41.96 -16.58
N LEU A 228 47.01 42.40 -17.69
CA LEU A 228 46.25 41.54 -18.60
C LEU A 228 47.13 40.50 -19.30
N ASP A 229 48.33 40.89 -19.78
CA ASP A 229 49.29 39.96 -20.37
C ASP A 229 49.80 38.94 -19.34
N GLU A 230 50.15 39.40 -18.13
CA GLU A 230 50.56 38.49 -17.05
C GLU A 230 49.44 37.50 -16.67
N PHE A 231 48.21 38.00 -16.56
CA PHE A 231 47.04 37.16 -16.27
C PHE A 231 46.82 36.10 -17.35
N SER A 232 46.85 36.47 -18.63
CA SER A 232 46.76 35.55 -19.77
C SER A 232 47.85 34.47 -19.71
N ARG A 233 49.12 34.86 -19.51
CA ARG A 233 50.25 33.92 -19.43
C ARG A 233 50.11 32.96 -18.25
N SER A 234 49.62 33.44 -17.11
CA SER A 234 49.39 32.63 -15.92
C SER A 234 48.33 31.57 -16.16
N GLU A 235 47.20 31.93 -16.75
CA GLU A 235 46.11 30.99 -17.04
C GLU A 235 46.52 29.95 -18.10
N VAL A 236 47.24 30.36 -19.15
CA VAL A 236 47.80 29.41 -20.14
C VAL A 236 48.78 28.45 -19.47
N ARG A 237 49.63 28.93 -18.56
CA ARG A 237 50.58 28.08 -17.84
C ARG A 237 49.87 27.05 -16.97
N LYS A 238 48.82 27.45 -16.25
CA LYS A 238 47.99 26.53 -15.44
C LYS A 238 47.35 25.47 -16.32
N PHE A 239 46.74 25.87 -17.43
CA PHE A 239 46.16 24.94 -18.39
C PHE A 239 47.20 23.96 -18.93
N MET A 240 48.38 24.44 -19.35
CA MET A 240 49.44 23.57 -19.86
C MET A 240 49.98 22.60 -18.80
N LEU A 241 50.02 23.02 -17.53
CA LEU A 241 50.41 22.15 -16.43
C LEU A 241 49.40 21.01 -16.25
N GLU A 242 48.10 21.31 -16.23
CA GLU A 242 47.04 20.30 -16.14
C GLU A 242 47.01 19.41 -17.38
N TRP A 243 47.13 20.00 -18.57
CA TRP A 243 47.15 19.30 -19.84
C TRP A 243 48.28 18.28 -19.88
N ASN A 244 49.48 18.62 -19.41
CA ASN A 244 50.62 17.70 -19.46
C ASN A 244 50.58 16.65 -18.34
N SER A 245 50.12 17.02 -17.15
CA SER A 245 50.18 16.16 -15.96
C SER A 245 48.98 15.22 -15.78
N ASN A 246 47.78 15.60 -16.26
CA ASN A 246 46.55 14.89 -15.94
C ASN A 246 45.87 14.31 -17.19
N LYS A 247 45.89 12.97 -17.30
CA LYS A 247 45.22 12.25 -18.41
C LYS A 247 43.70 12.41 -18.38
N ALA A 248 43.09 12.34 -17.19
CA ALA A 248 41.63 12.46 -17.05
C ALA A 248 41.13 13.84 -17.48
N PHE A 249 41.91 14.90 -17.19
CA PHE A 249 41.63 16.25 -17.66
C PHE A 249 41.63 16.32 -19.20
N ARG A 250 42.64 15.74 -19.87
CA ARG A 250 42.70 15.71 -21.34
C ARG A 250 41.50 15.00 -21.95
N GLU A 251 41.16 13.82 -21.43
CA GLU A 251 40.04 13.02 -21.93
C GLU A 251 38.69 13.74 -21.73
N ASP A 252 38.47 14.37 -20.57
CA ASP A 252 37.26 15.16 -20.31
C ASP A 252 37.18 16.41 -21.21
N TYR A 253 38.31 17.12 -21.38
CA TYR A 253 38.39 18.28 -22.27
C TYR A 253 38.08 17.91 -23.73
N GLU A 254 38.69 16.84 -24.25
CA GLU A 254 38.41 16.33 -25.60
C GLU A 254 36.91 16.02 -25.75
N LYS A 255 36.31 15.31 -24.79
CA LYS A 255 34.89 14.98 -24.80
C LYS A 255 33.98 16.22 -24.80
N LYS A 256 34.29 17.24 -23.99
CA LYS A 256 33.53 18.50 -23.93
C LYS A 256 33.63 19.29 -25.25
N VAL A 257 34.79 19.27 -25.90
CA VAL A 257 35.04 20.03 -27.13
C VAL A 257 34.42 19.36 -28.36
N VAL A 258 34.26 18.03 -28.38
CA VAL A 258 33.67 17.28 -29.52
C VAL A 258 32.34 17.86 -29.99
N GLN A 259 31.38 18.14 -29.10
CA GLN A 259 30.09 18.71 -29.52
C GLN A 259 30.22 20.10 -30.17
N SER A 260 31.22 20.87 -29.73
CA SER A 260 31.52 22.19 -30.31
C SER A 260 32.21 22.05 -31.67
N LEU A 261 33.08 21.05 -31.85
CA LEU A 261 33.71 20.75 -33.13
C LEU A 261 32.69 20.24 -34.14
N GLU A 262 31.81 19.33 -33.75
CA GLU A 262 30.75 18.80 -34.62
C GLU A 262 29.82 19.89 -35.13
N ARG A 263 29.35 20.80 -34.24
CA ARG A 263 28.52 21.96 -34.64
C ARG A 263 29.22 22.87 -35.65
N ARG A 264 30.54 22.99 -35.56
CA ARG A 264 31.37 23.79 -36.48
C ARG A 264 31.88 22.98 -37.69
N GLN A 265 31.48 21.72 -37.81
CA GLN A 265 31.94 20.78 -38.83
C GLN A 265 33.48 20.67 -38.89
N LEU A 266 34.11 20.65 -37.72
CA LEU A 266 35.55 20.52 -37.57
C LEU A 266 35.93 19.06 -37.19
N SER A 267 37.10 18.61 -37.66
CA SER A 267 37.76 17.39 -37.22
C SER A 267 38.41 17.58 -35.84
N SER A 268 38.89 16.48 -35.24
CA SER A 268 39.56 16.50 -33.93
C SER A 268 40.82 17.37 -33.90
N ASP A 269 41.49 17.55 -35.04
CA ASP A 269 42.64 18.45 -35.21
C ASP A 269 42.22 19.92 -35.51
N GLY A 270 40.92 20.23 -35.48
CA GLY A 270 40.39 21.58 -35.68
C GLY A 270 40.25 22.02 -37.14
N ARG A 271 40.55 21.15 -38.12
CA ARG A 271 40.37 21.46 -39.56
C ARG A 271 38.91 21.28 -39.98
N ARG A 272 38.46 21.96 -41.04
CA ARG A 272 37.12 21.70 -41.61
C ARG A 272 37.08 20.26 -42.12
N ARG A 273 36.01 19.53 -41.76
CA ARG A 273 35.75 18.23 -42.34
C ARG A 273 35.54 18.42 -43.84
N GLN A 274 36.25 17.67 -44.67
CA GLN A 274 36.00 17.66 -46.09
C GLN A 274 34.64 17.03 -46.34
N ASP A 275 33.80 17.74 -47.10
CA ASP A 275 32.57 17.16 -47.61
C ASP A 275 32.94 15.99 -48.53
N LYS A 276 32.49 14.79 -48.18
CA LYS A 276 32.71 13.56 -48.97
C LYS A 276 31.98 13.57 -50.32
N ASN A 277 31.41 14.71 -50.74
CA ASN A 277 30.62 14.87 -51.96
C ASN A 277 31.30 15.75 -53.02
N SER A 278 32.57 16.10 -52.83
CA SER A 278 33.39 16.78 -53.85
C SER A 278 34.34 15.78 -54.51
N THR A 279 33.79 14.84 -55.29
CA THR A 279 34.50 14.07 -56.32
C THR A 279 33.48 13.62 -57.35
#